data_AF-A0A846C8E4-F1
#
_entry.id   AF-A0A846C8E4-F1
#
_cell.length_a   1.000
_cell.length_b   1.000
_cell.length_c   1.000
_cell.angle_alpha   90.00
_cell.angle_beta   90.00
_cell.angle_gamma   90.00
#
_symmetry.space_group_name_H-M   'P 1'
#
loop_
_entity.id
_entity.type
_entity.pdbx_description
1 polymer ?
#
loop_
_entity_poly.entity_id
_entity_poly.type
_entity_poly.pdbx_seq_one_letter_code
_entity_poly.pdbx_strand_id
1 'polypeptide(L)'
;MTQEITGVQASKGNVFADLGLDNSDELLVKAELARKISNIITQQQMTQAEAAKLLEIDQPKVSALINGKLAGFSIMRLFRFLNAFDQDVEIVVKTTPLSHSPARTRVVAL
;
A
#
# COMPACT_ATOMS: atom_id res chain seq x y z
N MET A 1 -14.42 -25.93 -12.57
CA MET A 1 -14.27 -25.35 -13.92
C MET A 1 -13.07 -24.44 -13.86
N THR A 2 -11.91 -24.92 -14.30
CA THR A 2 -10.64 -24.17 -14.23
C THR A 2 -10.53 -23.41 -15.55
N GLN A 3 -10.64 -22.08 -15.53
CA GLN A 3 -10.41 -21.29 -16.73
C GLN A 3 -8.91 -21.28 -17.04
N GLU A 4 -8.54 -21.64 -18.26
CA GLU A 4 -7.18 -21.48 -18.76
C GLU A 4 -6.86 -20.00 -18.94
N ILE A 5 -5.78 -19.53 -18.31
CA ILE A 5 -5.28 -18.16 -18.48
C ILE A 5 -4.56 -18.10 -19.83
N THR A 6 -5.23 -17.57 -20.87
CA THR A 6 -4.74 -17.60 -22.27
C THR A 6 -3.94 -16.37 -22.70
N GLY A 7 -3.47 -15.55 -21.75
CA GLY A 7 -2.62 -14.39 -22.03
C GLY A 7 -2.05 -13.78 -20.76
N VAL A 8 -0.73 -13.62 -20.70
CA VAL A 8 -0.03 -12.93 -19.61
C VAL A 8 0.71 -11.75 -20.19
N GLN A 9 0.46 -10.55 -19.66
CA GLN A 9 1.19 -9.34 -20.02
C GLN A 9 2.10 -8.93 -18.86
N ALA A 10 3.37 -8.67 -19.16
CA ALA A 10 4.30 -8.14 -18.16
C ALA A 10 3.88 -6.73 -17.72
N SER A 11 3.87 -6.50 -16.41
CA SER A 11 3.58 -5.18 -15.85
C SER A 11 4.71 -4.19 -16.15
N LYS A 12 4.36 -2.92 -16.34
CA LYS A 12 5.33 -1.82 -16.48
C LYS A 12 5.79 -1.28 -15.12
N GLY A 13 5.44 -1.96 -14.03
CA GLY A 13 5.82 -1.61 -12.66
C GLY A 13 4.74 -0.88 -11.86
N ASN A 14 3.63 -0.48 -12.49
CA ASN A 14 2.43 0.00 -11.80
C ASN A 14 1.21 -0.71 -12.39
N VAL A 15 0.71 -1.73 -11.70
CA VAL A 15 -0.47 -2.50 -12.14
C VAL A 15 -1.72 -1.65 -12.28
N PHE A 16 -1.87 -0.59 -11.47
CA PHE A 16 -3.04 0.30 -11.56
C PHE A 16 -2.99 1.14 -12.84
N ALA A 17 -1.79 1.56 -13.27
CA ALA A 17 -1.60 2.25 -14.54
C ALA A 17 -1.78 1.30 -15.73
N ASP A 18 -1.28 0.07 -15.61
CA ASP A 18 -1.46 -0.97 -16.64
C ASP A 18 -2.95 -1.31 -16.85
N LEU A 19 -3.77 -1.19 -15.81
CA LEU A 19 -5.23 -1.34 -15.85
C LEU A 19 -5.99 -0.07 -16.25
N GLY A 20 -5.29 1.04 -16.53
CA GLY A 20 -5.91 2.30 -16.96
C GLY A 20 -6.70 3.01 -15.87
N LEU A 21 -6.40 2.78 -14.60
CA LEU A 21 -7.07 3.46 -13.49
C LEU A 21 -6.51 4.87 -13.28
N ASP A 22 -7.41 5.80 -12.99
CA ASP A 22 -7.06 7.15 -12.54
C ASP A 22 -6.31 7.10 -11.20
N ASN A 23 -5.46 8.10 -10.96
CA ASN A 23 -4.64 8.22 -9.74
C ASN A 23 -3.81 6.95 -9.45
N SER A 24 -3.37 6.24 -10.50
CA SER A 24 -2.63 4.99 -10.41
C SER A 24 -1.39 5.05 -9.51
N ASP A 25 -0.69 6.18 -9.46
CA ASP A 25 0.44 6.37 -8.56
C ASP A 25 0.01 6.43 -7.08
N GLU A 26 -1.10 7.09 -6.77
CA GLU A 26 -1.65 7.12 -5.41
C GLU A 26 -2.11 5.73 -4.98
N LEU A 27 -2.78 4.99 -5.88
CA LEU A 27 -3.22 3.63 -5.64
C LEU A 27 -2.03 2.70 -5.35
N LEU A 28 -0.95 2.83 -6.11
CA LEU A 28 0.27 2.06 -5.88
C LEU A 28 0.87 2.35 -4.50
N VAL A 29 1.03 3.63 -4.16
CA VAL A 29 1.56 4.02 -2.84
C VAL A 29 0.68 3.50 -1.70
N LYS A 30 -0.65 3.65 -1.80
CA LYS A 30 -1.57 3.12 -0.79
C LYS A 30 -1.44 1.61 -0.65
N ALA A 31 -1.37 0.88 -1.76
CA ALA A 31 -1.22 -0.57 -1.76
C ALA A 31 0.09 -1.01 -1.10
N GLU A 32 1.20 -0.34 -1.40
CA GLU A 32 2.51 -0.64 -0.79
C GLU A 32 2.53 -0.37 0.71
N LEU A 33 1.96 0.76 1.16
CA LEU A 33 1.84 1.10 2.59
C LEU A 33 0.92 0.12 3.32
N ALA A 34 -0.26 -0.17 2.77
CA ALA A 34 -1.20 -1.12 3.34
C ALA A 34 -0.58 -2.52 3.44
N ARG A 35 0.17 -2.95 2.43
CA ARG A 35 0.90 -4.22 2.46
C ARG A 35 1.92 -4.25 3.61
N LYS A 36 2.69 -3.18 3.82
CA LYS A 36 3.62 -3.08 4.97
C LYS A 36 2.87 -3.22 6.29
N ILE A 37 1.76 -2.50 6.47
CA ILE A 37 0.95 -2.58 7.70
C ILE A 37 0.40 -4.00 7.91
N SER A 38 -0.19 -4.62 6.88
CA SER A 38 -0.72 -5.99 6.96
C SER A 38 0.36 -7.02 7.29
N ASN A 39 1.58 -6.84 6.76
CA ASN A 39 2.71 -7.70 7.10
C ASN A 39 3.10 -7.56 8.57
N ILE A 40 3.12 -6.35 9.13
CA ILE A 40 3.44 -6.13 10.54
C ILE A 40 2.40 -6.82 11.44
N ILE A 41 1.10 -6.62 11.16
CA ILE A 41 0.00 -7.27 11.89
C ILE A 41 0.18 -8.81 11.89
N THR A 42 0.54 -9.37 10.74
CA THR A 42 0.75 -10.82 10.59
C THR A 42 2.00 -11.30 11.31
N GLN A 43 3.12 -10.58 11.21
CA GLN A 43 4.39 -10.92 11.85
C GLN A 43 4.31 -10.85 13.37
N GLN A 44 3.57 -9.87 13.90
CA GLN A 44 3.29 -9.73 15.34
C GLN A 44 2.17 -10.66 15.82
N GLN A 45 1.61 -11.50 14.95
CA GLN A 45 0.52 -12.45 15.25
C GLN A 45 -0.72 -11.79 15.88
N MET A 46 -0.98 -10.52 15.51
CA MET A 46 -2.11 -9.78 16.05
C MET A 46 -3.41 -10.22 15.39
N THR A 47 -4.46 -10.37 16.20
CA THR A 47 -5.83 -10.43 15.71
C THR A 47 -6.25 -9.07 15.15
N GLN A 48 -7.29 -9.06 14.30
CA GLN A 48 -7.84 -7.81 13.78
C GLN A 48 -8.37 -6.89 14.90
N ALA A 49 -8.84 -7.46 16.02
CA ALA A 49 -9.34 -6.70 17.16
C ALA A 49 -8.21 -6.02 17.95
N GLU A 50 -7.07 -6.70 18.12
CA GLU A 50 -5.88 -6.10 18.76
C GLU A 50 -5.30 -4.99 17.89
N ALA A 51 -5.18 -5.22 16.58
CA ALA A 51 -4.75 -4.19 15.64
C ALA A 51 -5.72 -3.00 15.63
N ALA A 52 -7.03 -3.24 15.72
CA ALA A 52 -8.04 -2.18 15.78
C ALA A 52 -7.85 -1.29 17.03
N LYS A 53 -7.57 -1.92 18.18
CA LYS A 53 -7.30 -1.21 19.43
C LYS A 53 -6.02 -0.38 19.34
N LEU A 54 -4.94 -0.94 18.81
CA LEU A 54 -3.66 -0.22 18.66
C LEU A 54 -3.77 0.95 17.67
N LEU A 55 -4.48 0.76 16.56
CA LEU A 55 -4.64 1.75 15.50
C LEU A 55 -5.77 2.76 15.76
N GLU A 56 -6.48 2.64 16.88
CA GLU A 56 -7.64 3.47 17.25
C GLU A 56 -8.70 3.54 16.15
N ILE A 57 -9.02 2.38 15.55
CA ILE A 57 -10.07 2.23 14.54
C ILE A 57 -10.99 1.07 14.88
N ASP A 58 -12.10 0.97 14.16
CA ASP A 58 -12.98 -0.19 14.26
C ASP A 58 -12.36 -1.42 13.54
N GLN A 59 -12.71 -2.61 14.01
CA GLN A 59 -12.26 -3.87 13.41
C GLN A 59 -12.63 -4.01 11.92
N PRO A 60 -13.82 -3.56 11.44
CA PRO A 60 -14.13 -3.55 10.01
C PRO A 60 -13.13 -2.77 9.16
N LYS A 61 -12.61 -1.63 9.64
CA LYS A 61 -11.54 -0.88 8.94
C LYS A 61 -10.23 -1.67 8.90
N VAL A 62 -9.87 -2.38 9.96
CA VAL A 62 -8.70 -3.29 9.92
C VAL A 62 -8.89 -4.37 8.86
N SER A 63 -10.07 -5.00 8.84
CA SER A 63 -10.41 -5.99 7.80
C SER A 63 -10.35 -5.40 6.40
N ALA A 64 -10.86 -4.19 6.20
CA ALA A 64 -10.78 -3.49 4.92
C ALA A 64 -9.33 -3.22 4.49
N LEU A 65 -8.48 -2.77 5.41
CA LEU A 65 -7.05 -2.54 5.18
C LEU A 65 -6.33 -3.82 4.75
N ILE A 66 -6.52 -4.92 5.49
CA ILE A 66 -5.90 -6.22 5.21
C ILE A 66 -6.35 -6.78 3.86
N ASN A 67 -7.61 -6.58 3.50
CA ASN A 67 -8.18 -7.04 2.23
C ASN A 67 -7.97 -6.07 1.06
N GLY A 68 -7.15 -5.03 1.21
CA GLY A 68 -6.85 -4.08 0.14
C GLY A 68 -8.02 -3.19 -0.28
N LYS A 69 -9.06 -3.04 0.55
CA LYS A 69 -10.18 -2.11 0.32
C LYS A 69 -9.79 -0.69 0.75
N LEU A 70 -8.93 -0.06 -0.04
CA LEU A 70 -8.19 1.15 0.36
C LEU A 70 -8.87 2.49 0.04
N ALA A 71 -10.04 2.48 -0.62
CA ALA A 71 -10.73 3.71 -1.04
C ALA A 71 -11.02 4.68 0.13
N GLY A 72 -11.29 4.15 1.34
CA GLY A 72 -11.56 4.94 2.54
C GLY A 72 -10.31 5.39 3.33
N PHE A 73 -9.10 5.09 2.84
CA PHE A 73 -7.85 5.40 3.53
C PHE A 73 -7.07 6.47 2.77
N SER A 74 -6.69 7.54 3.46
CA SER A 74 -5.72 8.50 2.94
C SER A 74 -4.30 8.03 3.22
N ILE A 75 -3.33 8.46 2.39
CA ILE A 75 -1.90 8.17 2.61
C ILE A 75 -1.46 8.63 4.00
N MET A 76 -1.87 9.82 4.42
CA MET A 76 -1.55 10.36 5.75
C MET A 76 -2.08 9.47 6.90
N ARG A 77 -3.23 8.81 6.71
CA ARG A 77 -3.74 7.85 7.68
C ARG A 77 -2.89 6.59 7.74
N LEU A 78 -2.42 6.10 6.60
CA LEU A 78 -1.52 4.94 6.53
C LEU A 78 -0.16 5.26 7.17
N PHE A 79 0.36 6.48 7.04
CA PHE A 79 1.55 6.92 7.77
C PHE A 79 1.36 6.85 9.28
N ARG A 80 0.23 7.36 9.80
CA ARG A 80 -0.07 7.25 11.24
C ARG A 80 -0.16 5.81 11.71
N PHE A 81 -0.67 4.90 10.89
CA PHE A 81 -0.71 3.48 11.26
C PHE A 81 0.70 2.87 11.33
N LEU A 82 1.59 3.20 10.39
CA LEU A 82 2.99 2.79 10.46
C LEU A 82 3.67 3.32 11.72
N ASN A 83 3.47 4.60 12.05
CA ASN A 83 4.02 5.20 13.26
C ASN A 83 3.47 4.53 14.54
N ALA A 84 2.21 4.12 14.56
CA ALA A 84 1.62 3.37 15.68
C ALA A 84 2.21 1.96 15.85
N PHE A 85 2.91 1.45 14.83
CA PHE A 85 3.72 0.23 14.87
C PHE A 85 5.22 0.51 15.04
N ASP A 86 5.58 1.70 15.54
CA ASP A 86 6.97 2.14 15.71
C ASP A 86 7.80 2.06 14.41
N GLN A 87 7.15 2.30 13.26
CA GLN A 87 7.81 2.40 11.97
C GLN A 87 7.92 3.87 11.57
N ASP A 88 9.14 4.36 11.43
CA ASP A 88 9.38 5.70 10.92
C ASP A 88 9.02 5.81 9.43
N VAL A 89 8.35 6.90 9.08
CA VAL A 89 8.05 7.26 7.70
C VAL A 89 8.88 8.47 7.30
N GLU A 90 9.87 8.25 6.45
CA GLU A 90 10.68 9.29 5.84
C GLU A 90 10.20 9.62 4.43
N ILE A 91 10.11 10.93 4.12
CA ILE A 91 9.78 11.41 2.78
C ILE A 91 11.04 12.00 2.16
N VAL A 92 11.59 11.31 1.15
CA VAL A 92 12.79 11.75 0.43
C VAL A 92 12.41 12.35 -0.91
N VAL A 93 12.70 13.64 -1.09
CA VAL A 93 12.52 14.37 -2.35
C VAL A 93 13.87 14.51 -3.04
N LYS A 94 13.97 14.03 -4.28
CA LYS A 94 15.20 14.06 -5.08
C LYS A 94 14.92 14.47 -6.52
N THR A 95 15.86 15.19 -7.13
CA THR A 95 15.79 15.54 -8.54
C THR A 95 15.93 14.28 -9.40
N THR A 96 15.00 14.08 -10.33
CA THR A 96 15.11 12.99 -11.30
C THR A 96 16.24 13.29 -12.30
N PRO A 97 17.18 12.36 -12.55
CA PRO A 97 18.22 12.56 -13.55
C PRO A 97 17.62 12.88 -14.91
N LEU A 98 18.27 13.78 -15.66
CA LEU A 98 17.81 14.29 -16.97
C LEU A 98 17.59 13.19 -18.04
N SER A 99 17.97 11.93 -17.77
CA SER A 99 17.69 10.78 -18.62
C SER A 99 16.22 10.31 -18.50
N HIS A 100 15.32 10.97 -19.24
CA HIS A 100 14.05 10.48 -19.81
C HIS A 100 13.02 9.71 -18.97
N SER A 101 13.14 9.59 -17.64
CA SER A 101 12.08 9.01 -16.82
C SER A 101 11.28 10.12 -16.11
N PRO A 102 9.93 10.07 -16.12
CA PRO A 102 9.13 10.98 -15.31
C PRO A 102 9.41 10.78 -13.81
N ALA A 103 9.22 11.85 -13.02
CA ALA A 103 9.25 11.77 -11.57
C ALA A 103 8.17 10.79 -11.06
N ARG A 104 8.44 10.15 -9.92
CA ARG A 104 7.61 9.07 -9.40
C ARG A 104 7.65 9.00 -7.88
N THR A 105 6.52 8.66 -7.28
CA THR A 105 6.41 8.33 -5.85
C THR A 105 6.51 6.82 -5.69
N ARG A 106 7.31 6.36 -4.73
CA ARG A 106 7.49 4.93 -4.44
C ARG A 106 7.70 4.72 -2.95
N VAL A 107 7.20 3.61 -2.42
CA VAL A 107 7.56 3.16 -1.08
C VAL A 107 8.78 2.25 -1.20
N VAL A 108 9.90 2.69 -0.64
CA VAL A 108 11.12 1.86 -0.56
C VAL A 108 11.13 1.09 0.76
N ALA A 109 11.58 -0.15 0.73
CA ALA A 109 12.02 -0.81 1.95
C ALA A 109 13.49 -0.42 2.16
N LEU A 110 13.79 0.10 3.35
CA LEU A 110 15.16 0.22 3.84
C LEU A 110 15.67 -1.14 4.30
#